data_AF-A0A7Z9D777-F1
#
_entry.id   AF-A0A7Z9D777-F1
#
_cell.length_a   1.000
_cell.length_b   1.000
_cell.length_c   1.000
_cell.angle_alpha   90.00
_cell.angle_beta   90.00
_cell.angle_gamma   90.00
#
_symmetry.space_group_name_H-M   'P 1'
#
loop_
_entity.id
_entity.type
_entity.pdbx_description
1 polymer ?
#
loop_
_entity_poly.entity_id
_entity_poly.type
_entity_poly.pdbx_seq_one_letter_code
_entity_poly.pdbx_strand_id
1 'polypeptide(L)'
;MSSPLTRRTALSVIGLSSAAFLAACSSESQQTTTTASAPSPSEPSSSTFEVQSASPRASRTATASASATPSASPSESATATPSASPTVEEKKDFSGEAKIDKYDKPGEYMAATEEHPAQNVPIPVQPESMKKDNAAGFAGALAWFGAAVDYLLQTGDMQYVNTVTLNAEAKNVLQGYAESTKKSEADKIWYAKPSASLIITAPQPVYAGGSWNWQVKLNIDVGEKIYRKGTLQDTPADKRHIYMSGEAVGTYMNGIWDLNMDIN
;
A
#
# COMPACT_ATOMS: atom_id res chain seq x y z
N MET A 1 -22.74 73.27 -8.04
CA MET A 1 -22.83 73.30 -6.57
C MET A 1 -21.72 72.40 -6.03
N SER A 2 -20.89 72.98 -5.18
CA SER A 2 -19.60 72.48 -4.72
C SER A 2 -19.71 71.48 -3.56
N SER A 3 -18.82 70.48 -3.56
CA SER A 3 -18.06 69.81 -2.47
C SER A 3 -18.39 70.13 -0.99
N PRO A 4 -18.21 69.20 0.00
CA PRO A 4 -16.88 68.60 0.25
C PRO A 4 -16.75 67.17 0.79
N LEU A 5 -15.54 66.65 0.55
CA LEU A 5 -14.82 65.55 1.20
C LEU A 5 -15.04 65.47 2.72
N THR A 6 -15.02 64.25 3.27
CA THR A 6 -14.47 63.99 4.60
C THR A 6 -13.50 62.81 4.54
N ARG A 7 -12.22 63.14 4.67
CA ARG A 7 -11.13 62.21 5.01
C ARG A 7 -11.19 61.95 6.51
N ARG A 8 -11.01 60.70 6.93
CA ARG A 8 -10.40 60.40 8.23
C ARG A 8 -9.28 59.38 8.06
N THR A 9 -8.09 59.88 8.33
CA THR A 9 -6.82 59.19 8.49
C THR A 9 -6.69 58.72 9.95
N ALA A 10 -6.20 57.51 10.17
CA ALA A 10 -5.47 57.02 11.35
C ALA A 10 -5.32 55.50 11.22
N LEU A 11 -4.27 54.78 11.60
CA LEU A 11 -2.86 55.05 11.91
C LEU A 11 -2.23 53.66 11.97
N SER A 12 -1.04 53.50 11.41
CA SER A 12 -0.20 52.30 11.41
C SER A 12 0.16 51.78 12.80
N VAL A 13 0.17 50.45 12.98
CA VAL A 13 1.02 49.76 13.96
C VAL A 13 1.84 48.68 13.25
N ILE A 14 3.15 48.78 13.47
CA ILE A 14 4.23 47.90 13.04
C ILE A 14 4.43 46.80 14.09
N GLY A 15 4.76 45.59 13.67
CA GLY A 15 5.34 44.52 14.50
C GLY A 15 5.57 43.27 13.66
N LEU A 16 6.70 43.16 12.95
CA LEU A 16 7.94 42.49 13.38
C LEU A 16 7.75 41.05 13.89
N SER A 17 8.07 40.12 12.97
CA SER A 17 8.95 38.96 13.17
C SER A 17 8.75 38.07 14.39
N SER A 18 8.43 36.79 14.13
CA SER A 18 9.17 35.66 14.68
C SER A 18 8.85 34.39 13.89
N ALA A 19 9.86 33.89 13.16
CA ALA A 19 9.91 32.52 12.68
C ALA A 19 10.17 31.61 13.89
N ALA A 20 9.41 30.52 14.00
CA ALA A 20 9.66 29.46 14.97
C ALA A 20 10.03 28.16 14.24
N PHE A 21 11.14 27.61 14.68
CA PHE A 21 11.86 26.45 14.19
C PHE A 21 11.13 25.13 14.50
N LEU A 22 11.23 24.17 13.57
CA LEU A 22 11.29 22.74 13.89
C LEU A 22 12.40 22.10 13.05
N ALA A 23 13.64 22.24 13.52
CA ALA A 23 14.75 21.42 13.06
C ALA A 23 14.68 20.10 13.85
N ALA A 24 14.32 19.02 13.16
CA ALA A 24 14.45 17.67 13.69
C ALA A 24 15.92 17.25 13.65
N CYS A 25 16.40 16.70 14.76
CA CYS A 25 17.76 16.21 14.96
C CYS A 25 18.11 15.10 13.96
N SER A 26 19.16 15.33 13.18
CA SER A 26 19.97 14.29 12.54
C SER A 26 21.23 14.10 13.36
N SER A 27 21.45 12.90 13.88
CA SER A 27 22.66 12.52 14.61
C SER A 27 23.83 12.39 13.66
N GLU A 28 24.80 13.29 13.76
CA GLU A 28 26.09 13.16 13.07
C GLU A 28 27.22 13.35 14.09
N SER A 29 27.88 12.23 14.41
CA SER A 29 29.03 12.17 15.30
C SER A 29 30.27 12.67 14.55
N GLN A 30 30.77 13.86 14.92
CA GLN A 30 32.09 14.32 14.51
C GLN A 30 33.15 14.03 15.58
N GLN A 31 34.23 13.46 15.08
CA GLN A 31 35.51 13.16 15.71
C GLN A 31 36.43 14.38 15.57
N THR A 32 37.12 14.81 16.63
CA THR A 32 38.43 15.52 16.61
C THR A 32 38.94 15.68 18.07
N THR A 33 39.91 14.87 18.52
CA THR A 33 41.37 15.15 18.67
C THR A 33 41.80 16.06 19.83
N THR A 34 42.66 15.56 20.75
CA THR A 34 44.06 16.04 21.03
C THR A 34 44.55 15.76 22.48
N THR A 35 45.55 14.85 22.63
CA THR A 35 46.86 14.92 23.38
C THR A 35 46.88 15.25 24.91
N ALA A 36 47.68 14.68 25.84
CA ALA A 36 48.80 13.71 25.93
C ALA A 36 49.00 13.25 27.40
N SER A 37 49.61 12.05 27.61
CA SER A 37 50.81 11.83 28.45
C SER A 37 51.12 10.32 28.61
N ALA A 38 52.39 9.93 28.40
CA ALA A 38 52.98 8.60 28.63
C ALA A 38 53.85 8.63 29.92
N PRO A 39 54.35 7.50 30.50
CA PRO A 39 55.24 6.51 29.85
C PRO A 39 55.01 5.00 30.17
N SER A 40 55.67 4.16 29.35
CA SER A 40 55.85 2.68 29.23
C SER A 40 56.40 1.93 30.47
N PRO A 41 56.76 0.60 30.44
CA PRO A 41 56.66 -0.45 29.37
C PRO A 41 56.05 -1.80 29.84
N SER A 42 55.67 -2.71 28.94
CA SER A 42 56.42 -3.95 28.60
C SER A 42 55.78 -4.67 27.40
N GLU A 43 56.59 -4.94 26.37
CA GLU A 43 56.36 -5.83 25.22
C GLU A 43 56.73 -7.31 25.56
N PRO A 44 56.77 -8.30 24.63
CA PRO A 44 56.31 -8.36 23.22
C PRO A 44 55.51 -9.64 22.86
N SER A 45 54.94 -9.66 21.64
CA SER A 45 55.32 -10.58 20.55
C SER A 45 54.34 -10.45 19.37
N SER A 46 54.76 -9.76 18.30
CA SER A 46 55.17 -10.31 16.99
C SER A 46 53.98 -10.68 16.09
N SER A 47 53.45 -9.75 15.28
CA SER A 47 53.91 -9.23 13.97
C SER A 47 53.94 -10.28 12.84
N THR A 48 53.01 -10.28 11.87
CA THR A 48 52.85 -9.43 10.65
C THR A 48 53.45 -10.12 9.41
N PHE A 49 52.72 -10.17 8.30
CA PHE A 49 53.04 -9.49 7.01
C PHE A 49 52.30 -10.10 5.81
N GLU A 50 51.41 -9.28 5.24
CA GLU A 50 51.06 -9.27 3.82
C GLU A 50 52.28 -8.93 2.95
N VAL A 51 52.29 -9.37 1.69
CA VAL A 51 52.73 -8.53 0.57
C VAL A 51 52.12 -8.95 -0.77
N GLN A 52 51.87 -7.93 -1.58
CA GLN A 52 51.29 -7.89 -2.92
C GLN A 52 52.23 -8.39 -4.03
N SER A 53 51.60 -8.59 -5.20
CA SER A 53 52.04 -8.16 -6.56
C SER A 53 52.66 -9.16 -7.54
N ALA A 54 52.27 -8.93 -8.81
CA ALA A 54 52.89 -9.25 -10.10
C ALA A 54 52.46 -10.52 -10.89
N SER A 55 51.74 -10.26 -11.99
CA SER A 55 51.66 -11.02 -13.26
C SER A 55 53.06 -11.23 -13.92
N PRO A 56 53.22 -11.89 -15.09
CA PRO A 56 52.47 -12.97 -15.76
C PRO A 56 53.38 -14.14 -16.22
N ARG A 57 52.83 -15.29 -16.64
CA ARG A 57 53.55 -16.18 -17.60
C ARG A 57 52.60 -17.02 -18.45
N ALA A 58 52.70 -16.79 -19.75
CA ALA A 58 52.08 -17.55 -20.80
C ALA A 58 52.61 -18.99 -20.90
N SER A 59 51.75 -19.85 -21.47
CA SER A 59 52.02 -20.87 -22.51
C SER A 59 51.45 -22.24 -22.13
N ARG A 60 50.41 -22.69 -22.83
CA ARG A 60 50.57 -23.68 -23.90
C ARG A 60 49.23 -24.04 -24.55
N THR A 61 49.33 -24.11 -25.87
CA THR A 61 48.33 -24.34 -26.90
C THR A 61 47.90 -25.80 -26.98
N ALA A 62 46.60 -25.98 -27.22
CA ALA A 62 45.92 -26.93 -28.12
C ALA A 62 46.41 -28.38 -28.26
N THR A 63 45.51 -29.33 -27.99
CA THR A 63 45.21 -30.42 -28.94
C THR A 63 43.76 -30.91 -28.78
N ALA A 64 43.11 -31.09 -29.93
CA ALA A 64 41.73 -31.49 -30.14
C ALA A 64 41.50 -33.01 -29.90
N SER A 65 40.27 -33.41 -29.58
CA SER A 65 39.37 -34.16 -30.49
C SER A 65 38.26 -34.91 -29.76
N ALA A 66 37.03 -34.62 -30.19
CA ALA A 66 35.90 -35.52 -30.48
C ALA A 66 35.61 -36.73 -29.57
N SER A 67 34.42 -36.73 -28.96
CA SER A 67 33.32 -37.57 -29.45
C SER A 67 31.99 -37.30 -28.74
N ALA A 68 30.93 -37.32 -29.53
CA ALA A 68 29.54 -37.19 -29.15
C ALA A 68 28.99 -38.48 -28.53
N THR A 69 28.08 -38.37 -27.57
CA THR A 69 26.63 -38.66 -27.73
C THR A 69 25.90 -38.59 -26.39
N PRO A 70 24.60 -38.21 -26.39
CA PRO A 70 23.78 -38.05 -25.20
C PRO A 70 23.13 -39.37 -24.81
N SER A 71 22.99 -39.64 -23.50
CA SER A 71 22.14 -40.72 -23.01
C SER A 71 20.97 -40.11 -22.26
N ALA A 72 19.80 -40.20 -22.91
CA ALA A 72 18.51 -39.95 -22.33
C ALA A 72 18.08 -41.17 -21.51
N SER A 73 17.58 -40.95 -20.29
CA SER A 73 16.49 -41.76 -19.76
C SER A 73 15.64 -40.92 -18.80
N PRO A 74 14.31 -41.01 -18.91
CA PRO A 74 13.38 -40.26 -18.09
C PRO A 74 13.14 -41.03 -16.78
N SER A 75 13.23 -40.33 -15.65
CA SER A 75 12.60 -40.78 -14.42
C SER A 75 11.46 -39.83 -14.11
N GLU A 76 10.25 -40.33 -14.31
CA GLU A 76 9.02 -39.77 -13.81
C GLU A 76 9.09 -39.69 -12.28
N SER A 77 9.17 -38.47 -11.77
CA SER A 77 8.62 -38.10 -10.47
C SER A 77 7.76 -36.89 -10.72
N ALA A 78 6.48 -37.14 -10.98
CA ALA A 78 5.45 -36.13 -11.07
C ALA A 78 5.17 -35.56 -9.67
N THR A 79 6.01 -34.64 -9.22
CA THR A 79 5.60 -33.66 -8.22
C THR A 79 4.89 -32.56 -9.00
N ALA A 80 3.56 -32.59 -9.00
CA ALA A 80 2.74 -31.54 -9.58
C ALA A 80 2.93 -30.25 -8.78
N THR A 81 3.92 -29.43 -9.16
CA THR A 81 3.83 -27.99 -8.98
C THR A 81 2.66 -27.52 -9.84
N PRO A 82 1.72 -26.69 -9.32
CA PRO A 82 0.78 -26.00 -10.19
C PRO A 82 1.62 -25.05 -11.05
N SER A 83 2.02 -25.53 -12.23
CA SER A 83 2.53 -24.66 -13.26
C SER A 83 1.37 -23.77 -13.63
N ALA A 84 1.44 -22.49 -13.23
CA ALA A 84 0.60 -21.42 -13.77
C ALA A 84 0.95 -21.26 -15.26
N SER A 85 0.56 -22.25 -16.06
CA SER A 85 0.54 -22.17 -17.51
C SER A 85 -0.73 -21.43 -17.89
N PRO A 86 -0.63 -20.34 -18.68
CA PRO A 86 -1.78 -19.53 -19.04
C PRO A 86 -2.71 -20.39 -19.89
N THR A 87 -3.78 -20.89 -19.28
CA THR A 87 -4.72 -21.78 -19.93
C THR A 87 -5.97 -20.98 -20.29
N VAL A 88 -6.00 -20.44 -21.52
CA VAL A 88 -7.18 -20.10 -22.36
C VAL A 88 -8.27 -19.14 -21.81
N GLU A 89 -8.31 -18.80 -20.51
CA GLU A 89 -9.07 -17.66 -19.95
C GLU A 89 -8.47 -16.28 -20.35
N GLU A 90 -7.41 -16.31 -21.16
CA GLU A 90 -6.43 -15.28 -21.54
C GLU A 90 -6.95 -14.04 -22.31
N LYS A 91 -8.27 -13.82 -22.39
CA LYS A 91 -8.78 -12.66 -23.17
C LYS A 91 -10.04 -12.01 -22.60
N LYS A 92 -10.35 -12.20 -21.33
CA LYS A 92 -11.38 -11.41 -20.65
C LYS A 92 -10.79 -10.07 -20.22
N ASP A 93 -11.36 -8.96 -20.69
CA ASP A 93 -10.98 -7.64 -20.20
C ASP A 93 -11.44 -7.47 -18.75
N PHE A 94 -10.48 -7.31 -17.83
CA PHE A 94 -10.73 -7.07 -16.41
C PHE A 94 -10.59 -5.60 -16.03
N SER A 95 -10.32 -4.71 -16.99
CA SER A 95 -10.22 -3.28 -16.71
C SER A 95 -11.57 -2.69 -16.32
N GLY A 96 -11.52 -1.61 -15.53
CA GLY A 96 -12.69 -0.96 -14.96
C GLY A 96 -12.83 -1.20 -13.46
N GLU A 97 -14.00 -0.87 -12.94
CA GLU A 97 -14.29 -0.97 -11.52
C GLU A 97 -14.41 -2.44 -11.08
N ALA A 98 -13.56 -2.86 -10.16
CA ALA A 98 -13.54 -4.21 -9.62
C ALA A 98 -14.68 -4.38 -8.60
N LYS A 99 -15.68 -5.20 -8.96
CA LYS A 99 -16.88 -5.45 -8.14
C LYS A 99 -17.07 -6.92 -7.86
N ILE A 100 -17.60 -7.22 -6.69
CA ILE A 100 -18.05 -8.57 -6.33
C ILE A 100 -19.53 -8.73 -6.68
N ASP A 101 -19.93 -9.94 -7.02
CA ASP A 101 -21.30 -10.23 -7.48
C ASP A 101 -22.29 -10.41 -6.32
N LYS A 102 -21.79 -10.72 -5.12
CA LYS A 102 -22.60 -11.17 -4.00
C LYS A 102 -22.31 -10.36 -2.74
N TYR A 103 -23.39 -9.96 -2.09
CA TYR A 103 -23.40 -9.35 -0.77
C TYR A 103 -24.46 -10.03 0.07
N ASP A 104 -24.14 -10.34 1.32
CA ASP A 104 -25.10 -10.77 2.31
C ASP A 104 -25.77 -9.54 2.93
N LYS A 105 -27.09 -9.65 3.19
CA LYS A 105 -27.90 -8.53 3.68
C LYS A 105 -28.43 -8.89 5.06
N PRO A 106 -27.83 -8.36 6.14
CA PRO A 106 -28.30 -8.63 7.50
C PRO A 106 -29.70 -8.03 7.76
N GLY A 107 -30.13 -7.06 6.94
CA GLY A 107 -31.43 -6.41 7.02
C GLY A 107 -31.62 -5.34 5.95
N GLU A 108 -32.62 -4.49 6.12
CA GLU A 108 -32.81 -3.28 5.29
C GLU A 108 -31.74 -2.24 5.66
N TYR A 109 -31.03 -1.73 4.65
CA TYR A 109 -29.98 -0.73 4.84
C TYR A 109 -30.56 0.55 5.45
N MET A 110 -29.99 1.00 6.55
CA MET A 110 -30.35 2.27 7.17
C MET A 110 -29.16 3.23 7.03
N ALA A 111 -29.40 4.36 6.37
CA ALA A 111 -28.39 5.40 6.22
C ALA A 111 -28.00 5.98 7.59
N ALA A 112 -26.81 6.56 7.67
CA ALA A 112 -26.36 7.25 8.88
C ALA A 112 -27.30 8.42 9.24
N THR A 113 -27.49 8.63 10.53
CA THR A 113 -28.36 9.66 11.11
C THR A 113 -27.60 10.51 12.11
N GLU A 114 -28.25 11.41 12.85
CA GLU A 114 -27.60 12.18 13.91
C GLU A 114 -27.27 11.36 15.17
N GLU A 115 -27.92 10.20 15.32
CA GLU A 115 -27.81 9.33 16.50
C GLU A 115 -26.95 8.10 16.27
N HIS A 116 -26.96 7.56 15.05
CA HIS A 116 -26.29 6.32 14.71
C HIS A 116 -25.59 6.40 13.35
N PRO A 117 -24.43 5.71 13.18
CA PRO A 117 -23.83 5.49 11.87
C PRO A 117 -24.75 4.60 11.00
N ALA A 118 -24.34 4.35 9.76
CA ALA A 118 -25.08 3.46 8.87
C ALA A 118 -25.22 2.06 9.49
N GLN A 119 -26.41 1.48 9.37
CA GLN A 119 -26.71 0.15 9.91
C GLN A 119 -27.16 -0.80 8.79
N ASN A 120 -27.00 -2.09 9.03
CA ASN A 120 -27.30 -3.16 8.06
C ASN A 120 -26.55 -2.95 6.72
N VAL A 121 -25.30 -2.50 6.79
CA VAL A 121 -24.43 -2.37 5.62
C VAL A 121 -24.29 -3.74 4.95
N PRO A 122 -24.47 -3.86 3.62
CA PRO A 122 -24.31 -5.13 2.92
C PRO A 122 -22.92 -5.71 3.15
N ILE A 123 -22.88 -6.95 3.63
CA ILE A 123 -21.65 -7.66 3.96
C ILE A 123 -21.08 -8.23 2.65
N PRO A 124 -19.82 -7.95 2.29
CA PRO A 124 -19.24 -8.51 1.08
C PRO A 124 -19.13 -10.04 1.20
N VAL A 125 -19.44 -10.80 0.14
CA VAL A 125 -19.22 -12.26 0.07
C VAL A 125 -18.05 -12.61 -0.85
N GLN A 126 -17.13 -13.44 -0.36
CA GLN A 126 -15.89 -13.76 -1.07
C GLN A 126 -16.18 -14.37 -2.46
N PRO A 127 -15.64 -13.81 -3.55
CA PRO A 127 -15.79 -14.38 -4.89
C PRO A 127 -15.17 -15.77 -5.00
N GLU A 128 -15.88 -16.70 -5.65
CA GLU A 128 -15.35 -18.04 -5.93
C GLU A 128 -14.12 -18.02 -6.85
N SER A 129 -13.99 -16.99 -7.69
CA SER A 129 -12.81 -16.81 -8.54
C SER A 129 -11.52 -16.69 -7.74
N MET A 130 -11.56 -16.11 -6.53
CA MET A 130 -10.39 -15.95 -5.66
C MET A 130 -9.74 -17.29 -5.28
N LYS A 131 -10.44 -18.42 -5.39
CA LYS A 131 -9.89 -19.73 -5.07
C LYS A 131 -8.99 -20.31 -6.18
N LYS A 132 -8.70 -19.53 -7.22
CA LYS A 132 -7.91 -19.94 -8.38
C LYS A 132 -6.68 -19.07 -8.52
N ASP A 133 -5.52 -19.66 -8.77
CA ASP A 133 -4.29 -18.94 -9.10
C ASP A 133 -4.25 -18.57 -10.60
N ASN A 134 -5.02 -17.54 -10.97
CA ASN A 134 -5.04 -17.01 -12.33
C ASN A 134 -5.46 -15.53 -12.34
N ALA A 135 -5.43 -14.91 -13.53
CA ALA A 135 -5.85 -13.52 -13.70
C ALA A 135 -7.26 -13.23 -13.15
N ALA A 136 -8.22 -14.13 -13.34
CA ALA A 136 -9.58 -13.97 -12.82
C ALA A 136 -9.64 -14.06 -11.29
N GLY A 137 -8.80 -14.91 -10.68
CA GLY A 137 -8.67 -15.00 -9.23
C GLY A 137 -8.02 -13.76 -8.62
N PHE A 138 -6.99 -13.23 -9.27
CA PHE A 138 -6.38 -11.97 -8.85
C PHE A 138 -7.37 -10.79 -8.98
N ALA A 139 -8.14 -10.75 -10.08
CA ALA A 139 -9.17 -9.72 -10.27
C ALA A 139 -10.27 -9.85 -9.20
N GLY A 140 -10.67 -11.08 -8.88
CA GLY A 140 -11.57 -11.38 -7.78
C GLY A 140 -11.03 -10.91 -6.42
N ALA A 141 -9.73 -11.06 -6.18
CA ALA A 141 -9.09 -10.62 -4.94
C ALA A 141 -9.06 -9.09 -4.82
N LEU A 142 -8.79 -8.38 -5.93
CA LEU A 142 -8.87 -6.93 -5.99
C LEU A 142 -10.31 -6.43 -5.79
N ALA A 143 -11.30 -7.06 -6.43
CA ALA A 143 -12.70 -6.75 -6.23
C ALA A 143 -13.16 -6.96 -4.78
N TRP A 144 -12.73 -8.07 -4.18
CA TRP A 144 -12.96 -8.36 -2.77
C TRP A 144 -12.34 -7.30 -1.85
N PHE A 145 -11.08 -6.95 -2.08
CA PHE A 145 -10.39 -5.91 -1.32
C PHE A 145 -11.11 -4.57 -1.45
N GLY A 146 -11.51 -4.14 -2.66
CA GLY A 146 -12.29 -2.92 -2.87
C GLY A 146 -13.61 -2.91 -2.09
N ALA A 147 -14.37 -4.01 -2.14
CA ALA A 147 -15.61 -4.16 -1.38
C ALA A 147 -15.39 -4.20 0.14
N ALA A 148 -14.29 -4.80 0.59
CA ALA A 148 -13.91 -4.82 2.01
C ALA A 148 -13.51 -3.44 2.53
N VAL A 149 -12.78 -2.65 1.72
CA VAL A 149 -12.47 -1.25 2.05
C VAL A 149 -13.73 -0.40 2.08
N ASP A 150 -14.66 -0.58 1.13
CA ASP A 150 -15.95 0.12 1.13
C ASP A 150 -16.78 -0.20 2.40
N TYR A 151 -16.85 -1.48 2.78
CA TYR A 151 -17.50 -1.90 4.02
C TYR A 151 -16.83 -1.30 5.27
N LEU A 152 -15.50 -1.31 5.30
CA LEU A 152 -14.70 -0.67 6.36
C LEU A 152 -15.00 0.83 6.46
N LEU A 153 -15.13 1.54 5.35
CA LEU A 153 -15.46 2.97 5.38
C LEU A 153 -16.84 3.24 5.98
N GLN A 154 -17.81 2.36 5.74
CA GLN A 154 -19.16 2.53 6.26
C GLN A 154 -19.31 2.09 7.72
N THR A 155 -18.54 1.10 8.18
CA THR A 155 -18.74 0.44 9.48
C THR A 155 -17.58 0.59 10.46
N GLY A 156 -16.38 0.98 10.00
CA GLY A 156 -15.16 0.94 10.80
C GLY A 156 -14.63 -0.47 11.06
N ASP A 157 -15.18 -1.50 10.41
CA ASP A 157 -14.79 -2.89 10.62
C ASP A 157 -13.79 -3.40 9.57
N MET A 158 -12.66 -3.92 10.05
CA MET A 158 -11.58 -4.46 9.22
C MET A 158 -11.69 -5.95 8.92
N GLN A 159 -12.68 -6.67 9.46
CA GLN A 159 -12.72 -8.13 9.40
C GLN A 159 -12.52 -8.68 7.97
N TYR A 160 -13.13 -8.05 6.96
CA TYR A 160 -13.04 -8.47 5.56
C TYR A 160 -11.75 -8.01 4.87
N VAL A 161 -11.18 -6.91 5.32
CA VAL A 161 -9.86 -6.44 4.85
C VAL A 161 -8.77 -7.41 5.32
N ASN A 162 -8.91 -7.96 6.53
CA ASN A 162 -7.94 -8.89 7.12
C ASN A 162 -7.97 -10.31 6.53
N THR A 163 -8.89 -10.62 5.61
CA THR A 163 -8.92 -11.94 4.96
C THR A 163 -7.88 -12.07 3.84
N VAL A 164 -7.31 -10.95 3.39
CA VAL A 164 -6.15 -10.89 2.51
C VAL A 164 -4.96 -10.36 3.30
N THR A 165 -3.76 -10.79 2.96
CA THR A 165 -2.55 -10.20 3.54
C THR A 165 -2.27 -8.89 2.83
N LEU A 166 -1.98 -7.83 3.59
CA LEU A 166 -1.64 -6.51 3.08
C LEU A 166 -0.22 -6.13 3.52
N ASN A 167 0.45 -5.27 2.76
CA ASN A 167 1.69 -4.66 3.20
C ASN A 167 1.47 -3.78 4.45
N ALA A 168 2.55 -3.51 5.19
CA ALA A 168 2.46 -2.79 6.46
C ALA A 168 1.88 -1.37 6.31
N GLU A 169 2.23 -0.67 5.23
CA GLU A 169 1.78 0.69 4.98
C GLU A 169 0.27 0.77 4.73
N ALA A 170 -0.26 0.03 3.75
CA ALA A 170 -1.69 0.01 3.48
C ALA A 170 -2.49 -0.49 4.68
N LYS A 171 -1.98 -1.52 5.38
CA LYS A 171 -2.60 -2.02 6.61
C LYS A 171 -2.68 -0.94 7.69
N ASN A 172 -1.60 -0.19 7.92
CA ASN A 172 -1.57 0.88 8.92
C ASN A 172 -2.54 2.01 8.59
N VAL A 173 -2.69 2.39 7.31
CA VAL A 173 -3.66 3.41 6.88
C VAL A 173 -5.09 2.96 7.16
N LEU A 174 -5.46 1.75 6.72
CA LEU A 174 -6.81 1.21 6.93
C LEU A 174 -7.11 0.96 8.41
N GLN A 175 -6.12 0.52 9.19
CA GLN A 175 -6.24 0.35 10.64
C GLN A 175 -6.40 1.69 11.36
N GLY A 176 -5.61 2.70 10.99
CA GLY A 176 -5.76 4.05 11.54
C GLY A 176 -7.15 4.61 11.28
N TYR A 177 -7.72 4.36 10.10
CA TYR A 177 -9.11 4.71 9.80
C TYR A 177 -10.10 3.96 10.70
N ALA A 178 -10.00 2.62 10.78
CA ALA A 178 -10.88 1.79 11.61
C ALA A 178 -10.89 2.22 13.08
N GLU A 179 -9.72 2.49 13.64
CA GLU A 179 -9.56 2.97 15.01
C GLU A 179 -10.15 4.37 15.21
N SER A 180 -9.96 5.26 14.23
CA SER A 180 -10.57 6.59 14.23
C SER A 180 -12.09 6.49 14.23
N THR A 181 -12.67 5.65 13.37
CA THR A 181 -14.12 5.42 13.29
C THR A 181 -14.69 4.92 14.62
N LYS A 182 -14.05 3.93 15.25
CA LYS A 182 -14.48 3.43 16.57
C LYS A 182 -14.41 4.49 17.67
N LYS A 183 -13.37 5.33 17.68
CA LYS A 183 -13.26 6.45 18.63
C LYS A 183 -14.32 7.52 18.37
N SER A 184 -14.64 7.74 17.10
CA SER A 184 -15.57 8.77 16.64
C SER A 184 -17.04 8.49 16.99
N GLU A 185 -17.41 7.23 17.26
CA GLU A 185 -18.74 6.85 17.74
C GLU A 185 -19.09 7.52 19.08
N ALA A 186 -18.14 7.60 20.00
CA ALA A 186 -18.34 8.24 21.31
C ALA A 186 -18.65 9.75 21.17
N ASP A 187 -18.08 10.39 20.16
CA ASP A 187 -18.28 11.81 19.83
C ASP A 187 -19.43 12.04 18.84
N LYS A 188 -20.16 10.98 18.44
CA LYS A 188 -21.17 11.00 17.38
C LYS A 188 -20.69 11.64 16.08
N ILE A 189 -19.53 11.19 15.59
CA ILE A 189 -18.92 11.66 14.35
C ILE A 189 -18.91 10.50 13.33
N TRP A 190 -19.55 10.69 12.19
CA TRP A 190 -19.48 9.73 11.07
C TRP A 190 -19.86 10.41 9.76
N TYR A 191 -19.30 9.90 8.67
CA TYR A 191 -19.66 10.32 7.33
C TYR A 191 -21.05 9.78 6.96
N ALA A 192 -21.86 10.60 6.28
CA ALA A 192 -23.23 10.23 5.97
C ALA A 192 -23.33 9.11 4.92
N LYS A 193 -22.41 9.13 3.95
CA LYS A 193 -22.36 8.17 2.85
C LYS A 193 -20.94 8.06 2.26
N PRO A 194 -19.98 7.50 3.02
CA PRO A 194 -18.66 7.24 2.48
C PRO A 194 -18.72 6.05 1.49
N SER A 195 -17.80 6.00 0.55
CA SER A 195 -17.65 4.91 -0.41
C SER A 195 -16.21 4.76 -0.92
N ALA A 196 -15.85 3.55 -1.33
CA ALA A 196 -14.60 3.25 -2.02
C ALA A 196 -14.84 2.48 -3.32
N SER A 197 -14.02 2.76 -4.33
CA SER A 197 -13.99 2.00 -5.59
C SER A 197 -12.55 1.70 -5.98
N LEU A 198 -12.27 0.44 -6.30
CA LEU A 198 -10.99 0.01 -6.85
C LEU A 198 -11.16 -0.20 -8.35
N ILE A 199 -10.30 0.43 -9.14
CA ILE A 199 -10.33 0.37 -10.61
C ILE A 199 -9.06 -0.32 -11.08
N ILE A 200 -9.21 -1.39 -11.86
CA ILE A 200 -8.12 -2.04 -12.59
C ILE A 200 -7.92 -1.26 -13.89
N THR A 201 -6.71 -0.76 -14.15
CA THR A 201 -6.48 0.14 -15.29
C THR A 201 -6.09 -0.59 -16.57
N ALA A 202 -5.57 -1.81 -16.47
CA ALA A 202 -5.11 -2.60 -17.62
C ALA A 202 -6.00 -3.83 -17.84
N PRO A 203 -6.32 -4.21 -19.09
CA PRO A 203 -7.22 -5.34 -19.37
C PRO A 203 -6.74 -6.70 -18.83
N GLN A 204 -5.42 -6.90 -18.78
CA GLN A 204 -4.78 -8.14 -18.33
C GLN A 204 -3.68 -7.83 -17.31
N PRO A 205 -3.43 -8.73 -16.35
CA PRO A 205 -2.34 -8.59 -15.41
C PRO A 205 -1.01 -9.00 -16.06
N VAL A 206 0.09 -8.52 -15.50
CA VAL A 206 1.43 -8.98 -15.87
C VAL A 206 1.88 -10.03 -14.86
N TYR A 207 2.11 -11.26 -15.32
CA TYR A 207 2.67 -12.31 -14.48
C TYR A 207 4.19 -12.32 -14.59
N ALA A 208 4.88 -12.04 -13.48
CA ALA A 208 6.34 -11.99 -13.42
C ALA A 208 6.85 -12.44 -12.05
N GLY A 209 7.88 -13.28 -12.04
CA GLY A 209 8.54 -13.67 -10.78
C GLY A 209 7.68 -14.47 -9.80
N GLY A 210 6.61 -15.12 -10.26
CA GLY A 210 5.67 -15.85 -9.40
C GLY A 210 4.51 -15.00 -8.85
N SER A 211 4.43 -13.72 -9.24
CA SER A 211 3.39 -12.80 -8.79
C SER A 211 2.64 -12.19 -9.97
N TRP A 212 1.37 -11.87 -9.73
CA TRP A 212 0.50 -11.16 -10.66
C TRP A 212 0.54 -9.66 -10.36
N ASN A 213 0.70 -8.82 -11.37
CA ASN A 213 0.83 -7.37 -11.21
C ASN A 213 -0.25 -6.65 -12.01
N TRP A 214 -0.92 -5.69 -11.38
CA TRP A 214 -1.88 -4.82 -12.03
C TRP A 214 -1.70 -3.38 -11.59
N GLN A 215 -1.83 -2.45 -12.52
CA GLN A 215 -2.00 -1.05 -12.20
C GLN A 215 -3.45 -0.82 -11.75
N VAL A 216 -3.61 -0.17 -10.60
CA VAL A 216 -4.91 0.08 -9.97
C VAL A 216 -5.05 1.53 -9.53
N LYS A 217 -6.30 1.97 -9.41
CA LYS A 217 -6.67 3.24 -8.78
C LYS A 217 -7.66 2.96 -7.68
N LEU A 218 -7.39 3.44 -6.48
CA LEU A 218 -8.33 3.43 -5.38
C LEU A 218 -8.91 4.84 -5.23
N ASN A 219 -10.21 4.97 -5.44
CA ASN A 219 -10.92 6.22 -5.20
C ASN A 219 -11.76 6.07 -3.95
N ILE A 220 -11.58 6.97 -2.99
CA ILE A 220 -12.38 7.06 -1.77
C ILE A 220 -13.12 8.38 -1.82
N ASP A 221 -14.44 8.33 -1.64
CA ASP A 221 -15.30 9.49 -1.39
C ASP A 221 -15.85 9.37 0.02
N VAL A 222 -15.42 10.24 0.94
CA VAL A 222 -15.95 10.22 2.31
C VAL A 222 -17.37 10.81 2.41
N GLY A 223 -17.97 11.25 1.31
CA GLY A 223 -19.33 11.73 1.22
C GLY A 223 -19.49 13.23 1.43
N GLU A 224 -20.56 13.79 0.89
CA GLU A 224 -20.87 15.25 0.91
C GLU A 224 -21.16 15.78 2.31
N LYS A 225 -21.63 14.91 3.19
CA LYS A 225 -22.08 15.28 4.51
C LYS A 225 -21.38 14.43 5.56
N ILE A 226 -21.14 15.07 6.70
CA ILE A 226 -20.61 14.43 7.90
C ILE A 226 -21.47 14.85 9.09
N TYR A 227 -21.86 13.89 9.91
CA TYR A 227 -22.42 14.17 11.22
C TYR A 227 -21.26 14.42 12.19
N ARG A 228 -21.33 15.51 12.95
CA ARG A 228 -20.41 15.78 14.07
C ARG A 228 -21.20 16.17 15.29
N LYS A 229 -21.08 15.39 16.38
CA LYS A 229 -21.80 15.62 17.63
C LYS A 229 -23.33 15.76 17.40
N GLY A 230 -23.87 14.94 16.49
CA GLY A 230 -25.29 14.97 16.10
C GLY A 230 -25.70 16.12 15.17
N THR A 231 -24.77 16.93 14.66
CA THR A 231 -25.10 17.98 13.67
C THR A 231 -24.60 17.60 12.28
N LEU A 232 -25.47 17.67 11.28
CA LEU A 232 -25.09 17.47 9.88
C LEU A 232 -24.31 18.69 9.35
N GLN A 233 -23.13 18.46 8.82
CA GLN A 233 -22.26 19.48 8.24
C GLN A 233 -21.83 19.08 6.82
N ASP A 234 -21.45 20.07 6.02
CA ASP A 234 -20.81 19.81 4.72
C ASP A 234 -19.38 19.30 4.93
N THR A 235 -19.04 18.24 4.21
CA THR A 235 -17.66 17.78 4.09
C THR A 235 -16.91 18.76 3.17
N PRO A 236 -15.76 19.31 3.61
CA PRO A 236 -14.95 20.17 2.75
C PRO A 236 -14.59 19.47 1.44
N ALA A 237 -14.88 20.13 0.30
CA ALA A 237 -14.72 19.53 -1.02
C ALA A 237 -13.27 19.09 -1.31
N ASP A 238 -12.30 19.82 -0.76
CA ASP A 238 -10.85 19.53 -0.83
C ASP A 238 -10.43 18.28 -0.06
N LYS A 239 -11.27 17.79 0.85
CA LYS A 239 -11.02 16.60 1.70
C LYS A 239 -11.98 15.45 1.43
N ARG A 240 -12.94 15.67 0.53
CA ARG A 240 -13.99 14.70 0.22
C ARG A 240 -13.46 13.50 -0.55
N HIS A 241 -12.60 13.75 -1.53
CA HIS A 241 -12.11 12.72 -2.43
C HIS A 241 -10.62 12.46 -2.18
N ILE A 242 -10.29 11.19 -2.01
CA ILE A 242 -8.91 10.72 -1.91
C ILE A 242 -8.70 9.80 -3.10
N TYR A 243 -7.70 10.13 -3.91
CA TYR A 243 -7.33 9.38 -5.10
C TYR A 243 -5.94 8.81 -4.87
N MET A 244 -5.84 7.49 -4.92
CA MET A 244 -4.56 6.79 -4.84
C MET A 244 -4.37 5.95 -6.09
N SER A 245 -3.14 5.83 -6.57
CA SER A 245 -2.85 4.99 -7.72
C SER A 245 -1.49 4.34 -7.60
N GLY A 246 -1.34 3.18 -8.23
CA GLY A 246 -0.07 2.48 -8.28
C GLY A 246 -0.25 1.01 -8.60
N GLU A 247 0.69 0.20 -8.14
CA GLU A 247 0.76 -1.21 -8.48
C GLU A 247 0.19 -2.08 -7.36
N ALA A 248 -0.71 -2.98 -7.75
CA ALA A 248 -1.13 -4.11 -6.93
C ALA A 248 -0.36 -5.34 -7.36
N VAL A 249 0.31 -6.00 -6.41
CA VAL A 249 1.03 -7.25 -6.61
C VAL A 249 0.33 -8.34 -5.81
N GLY A 250 -0.17 -9.38 -6.50
CA GLY A 250 -0.83 -10.52 -5.90
C GLY A 250 0.01 -11.79 -5.98
N THR A 251 0.25 -12.42 -4.85
CA THR A 251 0.85 -13.76 -4.78
C THR A 251 -0.18 -14.73 -4.20
N TYR A 252 -0.35 -15.87 -4.84
CA TYR A 252 -1.31 -16.88 -4.39
C TYR A 252 -0.60 -17.99 -3.63
N MET A 253 -0.98 -18.19 -2.36
CA MET A 253 -0.40 -19.23 -1.51
C MET A 253 -1.49 -19.89 -0.67
N ASN A 254 -1.57 -21.23 -0.73
CA ASN A 254 -2.47 -22.03 0.12
C ASN A 254 -3.95 -21.62 0.09
N GLY A 255 -4.47 -21.17 -1.06
CA GLY A 255 -5.87 -20.74 -1.15
C GLY A 255 -6.13 -19.27 -0.82
N ILE A 256 -5.09 -18.53 -0.43
CA ILE A 256 -5.19 -17.14 0.05
C ILE A 256 -4.35 -16.25 -0.87
N TRP A 257 -4.90 -15.08 -1.18
CA TRP A 257 -4.17 -14.03 -1.89
C TRP A 257 -3.43 -13.13 -0.90
N ASP A 258 -2.13 -13.03 -1.09
CA ASP A 258 -1.28 -12.02 -0.47
C ASP A 258 -1.18 -10.82 -1.42
N LEU A 259 -1.72 -9.68 -1.00
CA LEU A 259 -1.83 -8.47 -1.78
C LEU A 259 -0.86 -7.41 -1.24
N ASN A 260 0.13 -7.05 -2.04
CA ASN A 260 0.93 -5.86 -1.79
C ASN A 260 0.37 -4.70 -2.64
N MET A 261 -0.17 -3.69 -1.97
CA MET A 261 -0.71 -2.49 -2.60
C MET A 261 0.31 -1.36 -2.45
N ASP A 262 1.06 -1.09 -3.52
CA ASP A 262 1.96 0.07 -3.61
C ASP A 262 1.19 1.21 -4.30
N ILE A 263 0.30 1.84 -3.53
CA ILE A 263 -0.57 2.92 -3.99
C ILE A 263 -0.23 4.20 -3.22
N ASN A 264 0.04 5.28 -3.95
CA ASN A 264 0.39 6.60 -3.42
C ASN A 264 -0.69 7.64 -3.74
#